data_AF-A0AAU6RPE7-F1
#
_entry.id   AF-A0AAU6RPE7-F1
#
_cell.length_a   1.000
_cell.length_b   1.000
_cell.length_c   1.000
_cell.angle_alpha   90.00
_cell.angle_beta   90.00
_cell.angle_gamma   90.00
#
_symmetry.space_group_name_H-M   'P 1'
#
loop_
_entity.id
_entity.type
_entity.pdbx_description
1 polymer ?
#
loop_
_entity_poly.entity_id
_entity_poly.type
_entity_poly.pdbx_seq_one_letter_code
_entity_poly.pdbx_strand_id
1 'polypeptide(L)'
;MSASGSIGRTIEYTGEDAYYQDSNIVWLNHNDEVINKYLKYFYKIVKWSGIEGTTIKRLYNKNILNTKIELPTVEEQYKLIFK
;
A
#
# COMPACT_ATOMS: atom_id res chain seq x y z
N MET A 1 -5.90 1.67 -0.73
CA MET A 1 -5.50 0.25 -0.74
C MET A 1 -6.62 -0.62 -0.18
N SER A 2 -6.88 -1.80 -0.75
CA SER A 2 -7.93 -2.72 -0.23
C SER A 2 -7.46 -3.47 1.01
N ALA A 3 -8.29 -3.46 2.05
CA ALA A 3 -8.05 -4.08 3.35
C ALA A 3 -8.83 -5.39 3.57
N SER A 4 -9.73 -5.75 2.66
CA SER A 4 -10.47 -7.01 2.67
C SER A 4 -10.69 -7.49 1.22
N GLY A 5 -11.07 -8.76 1.04
CA GLY A 5 -11.24 -9.35 -0.29
C GLY A 5 -9.91 -9.43 -1.05
N SER A 6 -9.74 -8.61 -2.10
CA SER A 6 -8.47 -8.47 -2.85
C SER A 6 -7.43 -7.65 -2.06
N ILE A 7 -7.03 -8.16 -0.89
CA ILE A 7 -6.13 -7.48 0.05
C ILE A 7 -4.82 -7.05 -0.63
N GLY A 8 -4.38 -5.81 -0.35
CA GLY A 8 -3.16 -5.25 -0.91
C GLY A 8 -3.33 -4.64 -2.30
N ARG A 9 -4.50 -4.78 -2.95
CA ARG A 9 -4.80 -4.09 -4.20
C ARG A 9 -4.70 -2.57 -3.97
N THR A 10 -3.78 -1.95 -4.70
CA THR A 10 -3.43 -0.54 -4.53
C THR A 10 -3.58 0.19 -5.86
N ILE A 11 -4.24 1.35 -5.81
CA ILE A 11 -4.44 2.26 -6.93
C ILE A 11 -3.88 3.62 -6.53
N GLU A 12 -3.37 4.36 -7.51
CA GLU A 12 -3.03 5.78 -7.30
C GLU A 12 -4.33 6.58 -7.45
N TYR A 13 -4.54 7.51 -6.54
CA TYR A 13 -5.66 8.43 -6.64
C TYR A 13 -5.29 9.55 -7.62
N THR A 14 -6.08 9.72 -8.66
CA THR A 14 -5.82 10.68 -9.76
C THR A 14 -6.49 12.04 -9.55
N GLY A 15 -7.16 12.25 -8.41
CA GLY A 15 -7.91 13.48 -8.13
C GLY A 15 -9.33 13.50 -8.71
N GLU A 16 -9.76 12.42 -9.38
CA GLU A 16 -11.11 12.27 -9.89
C GLU A 16 -12.07 11.81 -8.80
N ASP A 17 -13.36 12.18 -8.93
CA ASP A 17 -14.41 11.67 -8.05
C ASP A 17 -14.54 10.15 -8.22
N ALA A 18 -14.33 9.43 -7.14
CA ALA A 18 -14.42 7.98 -7.14
C ALA A 18 -15.12 7.49 -5.86
N TYR A 19 -16.08 6.59 -6.05
CA TYR A 19 -16.82 5.98 -4.96
C TYR A 19 -16.13 4.69 -4.51
N TYR A 20 -15.79 4.67 -3.23
CA TYR A 20 -15.03 3.64 -2.57
C TYR A 20 -15.84 3.14 -1.37
N GLN A 21 -16.01 1.82 -1.21
CA GLN A 21 -16.71 1.29 -0.04
C GLN A 21 -15.81 1.45 1.19
N ASP A 22 -16.15 2.39 2.07
CA ASP A 22 -15.28 2.88 3.15
C ASP A 22 -14.76 1.79 4.11
N SER A 23 -15.54 0.73 4.35
CA SER A 23 -15.17 -0.32 5.32
C SER A 23 -13.99 -1.19 4.87
N ASN A 24 -13.59 -1.09 3.59
CA ASN A 24 -12.61 -1.97 2.95
C ASN A 24 -11.40 -1.22 2.39
N ILE A 25 -11.33 0.11 2.52
CA ILE A 25 -10.29 0.92 1.89
C ILE A 25 -9.50 1.67 2.94
N VAL A 26 -8.17 1.57 2.83
CA VAL A 26 -7.22 2.36 3.61
C VAL A 26 -6.61 3.42 2.71
N TRP A 27 -6.71 4.66 3.16
CA TRP A 27 -6.03 5.82 2.60
C TRP A 27 -4.68 5.99 3.28
N LEU A 28 -3.63 6.18 2.49
CA LEU A 28 -2.27 6.38 2.98
C LEU A 28 -1.84 7.79 2.58
N ASN A 29 -1.48 8.57 3.59
CA ASN A 29 -0.83 9.85 3.39
C ASN A 29 0.63 9.71 3.84
N HIS A 30 1.55 10.27 3.06
CA HIS A 30 2.98 10.29 3.37
C HIS A 30 3.56 11.64 2.96
N ASN A 31 4.76 11.92 3.44
CA ASN A 31 5.54 13.08 3.06
C ASN A 31 6.29 12.86 1.73
N ASP A 32 6.99 13.89 1.23
CA ASP A 32 7.72 13.83 -0.05
C ASP A 32 8.99 12.95 -0.03
N GLU A 33 9.25 12.24 1.07
CA GLU A 33 10.38 11.30 1.19
C GLU A 33 10.15 10.00 0.41
N VAL A 34 8.88 9.68 0.12
CA VAL A 34 8.46 8.51 -0.65
C VAL A 34 7.71 8.99 -1.89
N ILE A 35 8.01 8.41 -3.05
CA ILE A 35 7.20 8.66 -4.25
C ILE A 35 6.01 7.69 -4.32
N ASN A 36 4.83 8.20 -4.68
CA ASN A 36 3.57 7.43 -4.78
C ASN A 36 3.74 6.11 -5.56
N LYS A 37 4.45 6.18 -6.69
CA LYS A 37 4.72 5.01 -7.54
C LYS A 37 5.57 3.96 -6.82
N TYR A 38 6.60 4.37 -6.06
CA TYR A 38 7.45 3.45 -5.29
C TYR A 38 6.62 2.71 -4.26
N LEU A 39 5.83 3.47 -3.49
CA LEU A 39 4.97 2.94 -2.45
C LEU A 39 3.92 1.96 -3.01
N LYS A 40 3.35 2.27 -4.18
CA LYS A 40 2.43 1.38 -4.89
C LYS A 40 3.11 0.09 -5.35
N TYR A 41 4.32 0.14 -5.88
CA TYR A 41 5.09 -1.05 -6.24
C TYR A 41 5.41 -1.89 -5.00
N PHE A 42 5.86 -1.25 -3.92
CA PHE A 42 6.12 -1.90 -2.64
C PHE A 42 4.88 -2.65 -2.13
N TYR A 43 3.72 -2.00 -2.03
CA TYR A 43 2.50 -2.66 -1.55
C TYR A 43 1.96 -3.76 -2.46
N LYS A 44 2.36 -3.80 -3.75
CA LYS A 44 2.05 -4.94 -4.62
C LYS A 44 2.85 -6.20 -4.28
N ILE A 45 4.06 -6.07 -3.74
CA ILE A 45 4.96 -7.20 -3.48
C ILE A 45 5.03 -7.58 -1.99
N VAL A 46 4.59 -6.69 -1.10
CA VAL A 46 4.56 -6.95 0.35
C VAL A 46 3.71 -8.17 0.68
N LYS A 47 4.31 -9.06 1.48
CA LYS A 47 3.59 -10.13 2.17
C LYS A 47 3.15 -9.63 3.55
N TRP A 48 1.85 -9.54 3.75
CA TRP A 48 1.29 -9.05 5.00
C TRP A 48 1.36 -10.09 6.10
N SER A 49 2.10 -9.80 7.16
CA SER A 49 2.19 -10.68 8.32
C SER A 49 0.84 -10.80 9.04
N GLY A 50 0.48 -12.03 9.44
CA GLY A 50 -0.71 -12.32 10.25
C GLY A 50 -2.04 -12.35 9.48
N ILE A 51 -2.02 -12.39 8.14
CA ILE A 51 -3.23 -12.56 7.32
C ILE A 51 -3.44 -14.04 6.93
N GLU A 52 -2.35 -14.80 6.80
CA GLU A 52 -2.39 -16.23 6.47
C GLU A 52 -2.95 -17.04 7.66
N GLY A 53 -3.92 -17.93 7.39
CA GLY A 53 -4.50 -18.84 8.39
C GLY A 53 -5.80 -18.35 9.08
N THR A 54 -6.33 -17.18 8.73
CA THR A 54 -7.59 -16.67 9.29
C THR A 54 -8.79 -16.92 8.36
N THR A 55 -9.96 -17.26 8.92
CA THR A 55 -11.21 -17.45 8.16
C THR A 55 -11.66 -16.16 7.48
N ILE A 56 -11.41 -15.01 8.12
CA ILE A 56 -11.67 -13.69 7.57
C ILE A 56 -10.33 -13.00 7.36
N LYS A 57 -9.86 -13.01 6.10
CA LYS A 57 -8.65 -12.29 5.72
C LYS A 57 -8.94 -10.78 5.77
N ARG A 58 -8.32 -10.07 6.71
CA ARG A 58 -8.43 -8.62 6.86
C ARG A 58 -7.07 -8.01 7.19
N LEU A 59 -6.74 -6.93 6.50
CA LEU A 59 -5.56 -6.11 6.75
C LEU A 59 -5.96 -4.97 7.69
N TYR A 60 -5.36 -4.92 8.88
CA TYR A 60 -5.61 -3.84 9.84
C TYR A 60 -4.53 -2.77 9.74
N ASN A 61 -4.82 -1.55 10.21
CA ASN A 61 -3.86 -0.45 10.23
C ASN A 61 -2.54 -0.83 10.91
N LYS A 62 -2.59 -1.61 12.00
CA LYS A 62 -1.40 -2.12 12.69
C LYS A 62 -0.50 -2.96 11.77
N ASN A 63 -1.06 -3.76 10.88
CA ASN A 63 -0.27 -4.58 9.95
C ASN A 63 0.46 -3.66 8.96
N ILE A 64 -0.21 -2.60 8.49
CA ILE A 64 0.36 -1.63 7.56
C ILE A 64 1.48 -0.83 8.23
N LEU A 65 1.22 -0.26 9.41
CA LEU A 65 2.17 0.55 10.16
C LEU A 65 3.40 -0.25 10.63
N ASN A 66 3.24 -1.53 10.92
CA ASN A 66 4.35 -2.41 11.32
C ASN A 66 5.11 -3.01 10.13
N THR A 67 4.66 -2.77 8.89
CA THR A 67 5.36 -3.26 7.70
C THR A 67 6.62 -2.43 7.49
N LYS A 68 7.77 -3.09 7.58
CA LYS A 68 9.07 -2.44 7.31
C LYS A 68 9.23 -2.21 5.81
N ILE A 69 9.59 -0.99 5.45
CA ILE A 69 9.93 -0.57 4.10
C ILE A 69 11.38 -0.07 4.10
N GLU A 70 12.16 -0.50 3.12
CA GLU A 70 13.46 0.12 2.87
C GLU A 70 13.20 1.45 2.15
N LEU A 71 13.76 2.52 2.67
CA LEU A 71 13.54 3.87 2.14
C LEU A 71 14.82 4.39 1.49
N PRO A 72 15.07 4.06 0.21
CA PRO A 72 16.20 4.62 -0.52
C PRO A 72 15.92 6.10 -0.86
N THR A 73 16.93 6.81 -1.32
CA THR A 73 16.77 8.22 -1.72
C THR A 73 15.75 8.37 -2.85
N VAL A 74 15.12 9.54 -2.98
CA VAL A 74 14.13 9.81 -4.05
C VAL A 74 14.69 9.49 -5.45
N GLU A 75 15.96 9.80 -5.70
CA GLU A 75 16.63 9.48 -6.96
C GLU A 75 16.72 7.97 -7.21
N GLU A 76 17.06 7.19 -6.19
CA GLU A 76 17.11 5.73 -6.27
C GLU A 76 15.71 5.13 -6.42
N GLN A 77 14.71 5.68 -5.75
CA GLN A 77 13.32 5.25 -5.91
C GLN A 77 12.87 5.38 -7.37
N TYR A 78 13.21 6.48 -8.05
CA TYR A 78 12.95 6.61 -9.48
C TYR A 78 13.69 5.56 -10.32
N LYS A 79 14.98 5.33 -10.05
CA LYS A 79 15.77 4.29 -10.76
C LYS A 79 15.16 2.90 -10.61
N LEU A 80 14.62 2.57 -9.45
CA LEU A 80 14.01 1.25 -9.18
C LEU A 80 12.66 1.05 -9.87
N ILE A 81 11.89 2.12 -10.10
CA ILE A 81 10.57 2.05 -10.77
C ILE A 81 10.70 1.98 -12.28
N PHE A 82 11.72 2.64 -12.84
CA PHE A 82 11.92 2.77 -14.29
C PHE A 82 12.84 1.70 -14.89
N LYS A 83 13.15 0.66 -14.11
CA LYS A 83 13.93 -0.50 -14.55
C LYS A 83 13.00 -1.63 -15.01
#